data_AF-A0A6P6F331-F1
#
_entry.id   AF-A0A6P6F331-F1
#
_cell.length_a   1.000
_cell.length_b   1.000
_cell.length_c   1.000
_cell.angle_alpha   90.00
_cell.angle_beta   90.00
_cell.angle_gamma   90.00
#
_symmetry.space_group_name_H-M   'P 1'
#
loop_
_entity.id
_entity.type
_entity.pdbx_description
1 polymer ?
#
loop_
_entity_poly.entity_id
_entity_poly.type
_entity_poly.pdbx_seq_one_letter_code
_entity_poly.pdbx_strand_id
1 'polypeptide(L)'
;MAFVQIRAAREGDCGDILRLIRELAEFEKLSDQVKISEEVLRADGFGENPFYHCFVAEIIPAPGERQGPCIVGYGLYYFIYSTWKGRNIYLEDIYVMPEYRGTTGQELRPRSRDWFQNNQKGG
;
A
#
# COMPACT_ATOMS: atom_id res chain seq x y z
N MET A 1 0.43 -3.14 23.96
CA MET A 1 1.51 -2.95 22.97
C MET A 1 0.84 -2.60 21.66
N ALA A 2 1.30 -1.54 20.99
CA ALA A 2 0.88 -1.26 19.62
C ALA A 2 1.34 -2.40 18.69
N PHE A 3 0.52 -2.77 17.73
CA PHE A 3 0.86 -3.79 16.73
C PHE A 3 0.56 -3.30 15.32
N VAL A 4 1.20 -3.91 14.33
CA VAL A 4 1.02 -3.57 12.92
C VAL A 4 -0.05 -4.48 12.32
N GLN A 5 -1.06 -3.87 11.68
CA GLN A 5 -2.06 -4.57 10.89
C GLN A 5 -1.88 -4.24 9.41
N ILE A 6 -1.79 -5.27 8.58
CA ILE A 6 -1.80 -5.11 7.12
C ILE A 6 -3.23 -5.34 6.65
N ARG A 7 -3.79 -4.37 5.94
CA ARG A 7 -5.16 -4.42 5.41
C ARG A 7 -5.26 -3.80 4.03
N ALA A 8 -6.33 -4.10 3.31
CA ALA A 8 -6.68 -3.36 2.10
C ALA A 8 -6.84 -1.87 2.43
N ALA A 9 -6.33 -1.02 1.55
CA ALA A 9 -6.58 0.41 1.60
C ALA A 9 -8.08 0.68 1.43
N ARG A 10 -8.52 1.79 2.00
CA ARG A 10 -9.86 2.36 1.89
C ARG A 10 -9.72 3.75 1.30
N GLU A 11 -10.82 4.27 0.76
CA GLU A 11 -10.87 5.60 0.14
C GLU A 11 -10.37 6.73 1.06
N GLY A 12 -10.58 6.58 2.37
CA GLY A 12 -10.09 7.52 3.39
C GLY A 12 -8.57 7.49 3.61
N ASP A 13 -7.87 6.46 3.14
CA ASP A 13 -6.41 6.33 3.29
C ASP A 13 -5.63 7.06 2.18
N CYS A 14 -6.30 7.60 1.14
CA CYS A 14 -5.64 8.21 -0.02
C CYS A 14 -4.66 9.32 0.35
N GLY A 15 -4.98 10.16 1.35
CA GLY A 15 -4.09 11.22 1.82
C GLY A 15 -2.79 10.68 2.43
N ASP A 16 -2.89 9.62 3.24
CA ASP A 16 -1.72 8.94 3.80
C ASP A 16 -0.90 8.20 2.74
N ILE A 17 -1.57 7.58 1.77
CA ILE A 17 -0.90 6.93 0.64
C ILE A 17 -0.12 7.96 -0.18
N LEU A 18 -0.72 9.12 -0.51
CA LEU A 18 -0.04 10.18 -1.23
C LEU A 18 1.17 10.72 -0.46
N ARG A 19 1.04 10.88 0.87
CA ARG A 19 2.16 11.25 1.73
C ARG A 19 3.31 10.24 1.61
N LEU A 20 3.01 8.94 1.71
CA LEU A 20 4.03 7.89 1.61
C LEU A 20 4.64 7.76 0.21
N ILE A 21 3.88 8.01 -0.86
CA ILE A 21 4.41 8.09 -2.23
C ILE A 21 5.44 9.23 -2.32
N ARG A 22 5.13 10.40 -1.73
CA ARG A 22 6.07 11.54 -1.70
C ARG A 22 7.31 11.23 -0.86
N GLU A 23 7.17 10.54 0.26
CA GLU A 23 8.30 10.10 1.09
C GLU A 23 9.19 9.08 0.35
N LEU A 24 8.59 8.15 -0.42
CA LEU A 24 9.34 7.24 -1.29
C LEU A 24 10.09 8.02 -2.38
N ALA A 25 9.41 8.94 -3.06
CA ALA A 25 10.03 9.76 -4.10
C ALA A 25 11.17 10.64 -3.56
N GLU A 26 11.05 11.18 -2.35
CA GLU A 26 12.13 11.91 -1.69
C GLU A 26 13.33 11.00 -1.41
N PHE A 27 13.08 9.80 -0.90
CA PHE A 27 14.13 8.79 -0.68
C PHE A 27 14.87 8.43 -1.98
N GLU A 28 14.15 8.35 -3.10
CA GLU A 28 14.72 8.06 -4.42
C GLU A 28 15.29 9.29 -5.14
N LYS A 29 15.14 10.49 -4.55
CA LYS A 29 15.52 11.78 -5.15
C LYS A 29 14.75 12.13 -6.43
N LEU A 30 13.49 11.74 -6.48
CA LEU A 30 12.55 11.92 -7.60
C LEU A 30 11.30 12.71 -7.20
N SER A 31 11.32 13.50 -6.13
CA SER A 31 10.15 14.23 -5.60
C SER A 31 9.40 15.05 -6.65
N ASP A 32 10.11 15.68 -7.59
CA ASP A 32 9.52 16.50 -8.66
C ASP A 32 8.72 15.69 -9.70
N GLN A 33 8.82 14.35 -9.67
CA GLN A 33 8.07 13.47 -10.56
C GLN A 33 6.67 13.13 -10.02
N VAL A 34 6.41 13.34 -8.73
CA VAL A 34 5.10 13.08 -8.13
C VAL A 34 4.13 14.19 -8.52
N LYS A 35 3.36 13.95 -9.58
CA LYS A 35 2.38 14.90 -10.14
C LYS A 35 0.94 14.60 -9.77
N ILE A 36 0.67 13.43 -9.20
CA ILE A 36 -0.68 12.99 -8.85
C ILE A 36 -1.19 13.70 -7.60
N SER A 37 -2.51 13.87 -7.52
CA SER A 37 -3.20 14.40 -6.34
C SER A 37 -3.97 13.30 -5.61
N GLU A 38 -4.46 13.62 -4.42
CA GLU A 38 -5.26 12.70 -3.60
C GLU A 38 -6.57 12.33 -4.30
N GLU A 39 -7.17 13.30 -5.01
CA GLU A 39 -8.42 13.11 -5.77
C GLU A 39 -8.23 12.13 -6.92
N VAL A 40 -7.08 12.18 -7.60
CA VAL A 40 -6.73 11.24 -8.67
C VAL A 40 -6.55 9.83 -8.11
N LEU A 41 -5.78 9.66 -7.02
CA LEU A 41 -5.65 8.36 -6.34
C LEU A 41 -7.01 7.80 -5.93
N ARG A 42 -7.87 8.65 -5.35
CA ARG A 42 -9.22 8.27 -4.96
C ARG A 42 -10.05 7.77 -6.14
N ALA A 43 -10.10 8.53 -7.22
CA ALA A 43 -10.88 8.20 -8.40
C ALA A 43 -10.39 6.90 -9.06
N ASP A 44 -9.07 6.76 -9.21
CA ASP A 44 -8.45 5.64 -9.91
C ASP A 44 -8.42 4.35 -9.07
N GLY A 45 -8.33 4.44 -7.75
CA GLY A 45 -8.21 3.29 -6.85
C GLY A 45 -9.52 2.78 -6.25
N PHE A 46 -10.56 3.63 -6.21
CA PHE A 46 -11.80 3.34 -5.47
C PHE A 46 -13.08 3.61 -6.27
N GLY A 47 -12.98 3.94 -7.55
CA GLY A 47 -14.13 3.99 -8.47
C GLY A 47 -14.71 2.60 -8.78
N GLU A 48 -15.75 2.56 -9.62
CA GLU A 48 -16.42 1.30 -10.02
C GLU A 48 -15.47 0.29 -10.68
N ASN A 49 -14.47 0.77 -11.41
CA ASN A 49 -13.44 -0.03 -12.07
C ASN A 49 -12.05 0.46 -11.64
N PRO A 50 -11.51 -0.02 -10.51
CA PRO A 50 -10.24 0.47 -10.00
C PRO A 50 -9.06 0.07 -10.91
N PHE A 51 -8.22 1.04 -11.25
CA PHE A 51 -6.99 0.86 -12.03
C PHE A 51 -5.87 0.22 -11.21
N TYR A 52 -5.85 0.48 -9.91
CA TYR A 52 -4.88 -0.08 -9.00
C TYR A 52 -5.56 -0.54 -7.72
N HIS A 53 -4.84 -1.39 -6.99
CA HIS A 53 -5.20 -1.82 -5.67
C HIS A 53 -4.05 -1.52 -4.71
N CYS A 54 -4.38 -1.33 -3.44
CA CYS A 54 -3.39 -0.98 -2.44
C CYS A 54 -3.63 -1.70 -1.12
N PHE A 55 -2.54 -2.09 -0.46
CA PHE A 55 -2.53 -2.47 0.95
C PHE A 55 -1.81 -1.42 1.75
N VAL A 56 -2.24 -1.24 2.99
CA VAL A 56 -1.61 -0.33 3.94
C VAL A 56 -1.17 -1.09 5.18
N ALA A 57 -0.06 -0.66 5.77
CA ALA A 57 0.39 -1.08 7.08
C ALA A 57 -0.07 -0.04 8.10
N GLU A 58 -1.01 -0.44 8.95
CA GLU A 58 -1.64 0.38 9.97
C GLU A 58 -1.09 0.06 11.36
N ILE A 59 -0.75 1.06 12.16
CA ILE A 59 -0.41 0.91 13.57
C ILE A 59 -1.69 1.00 14.38
N ILE A 60 -2.01 -0.08 15.10
CA ILE A 60 -3.10 -0.11 16.06
C ILE A 60 -2.53 0.27 17.43
N PRO A 61 -2.80 1.47 17.96
CA PRO A 61 -2.27 1.92 19.24
C PRO A 61 -2.87 1.12 20.40
N ALA A 62 -2.13 1.01 21.51
CA ALA A 62 -2.69 0.46 22.73
C ALA A 62 -3.76 1.40 23.32
N PRO A 63 -4.74 0.89 24.09
CA PRO A 63 -5.72 1.74 24.77
C PRO A 63 -5.01 2.83 25.61
N GLY A 64 -5.22 4.10 25.26
CA GLY A 64 -4.65 5.25 25.98
C GLY A 64 -3.39 5.88 25.36
N GLU A 65 -2.85 5.37 24.26
CA GLU A 65 -1.72 6.00 23.55
C GLU A 65 -2.19 7.04 22.52
N ARG A 66 -1.39 8.10 22.33
CA ARG A 66 -1.66 9.19 21.37
C ARG A 66 -1.42 8.74 19.91
N GLN A 67 -2.27 9.27 19.04
CA GLN A 67 -2.38 8.98 17.61
C GLN A 67 -1.22 9.62 16.83
N GLY A 68 -0.22 8.83 16.45
CA GLY A 68 0.62 9.13 15.29
C GLY A 68 -0.13 8.84 13.98
N PRO A 69 0.52 8.99 12.80
CA PRO A 69 -0.08 8.55 11.54
C PRO A 69 -0.47 7.08 11.67
N CYS A 70 -1.74 6.78 11.40
CA CYS A 70 -2.24 5.41 11.51
C CYS A 70 -1.53 4.54 10.47
N ILE A 71 -1.24 5.09 9.28
CA ILE A 71 -0.62 4.37 8.17
C ILE A 71 0.88 4.68 8.07
N VAL A 72 1.69 3.63 8.17
CA VAL A 72 3.18 3.70 8.18
C VAL A 72 3.83 3.02 6.99
N GLY A 73 3.04 2.47 6.08
CA GLY A 73 3.52 1.85 4.85
C GLY A 73 2.39 1.53 3.90
N TYR A 74 2.74 1.35 2.62
CA TYR A 74 1.81 0.96 1.58
C TYR A 74 2.46 -0.01 0.59
N GLY A 75 1.62 -0.74 -0.14
CA GLY A 75 2.01 -1.46 -1.35
C GLY A 75 0.94 -1.27 -2.42
N LEU A 76 1.33 -0.81 -3.61
CA LEU A 76 0.44 -0.53 -4.73
C LEU A 76 0.70 -1.54 -5.85
N TYR A 77 -0.36 -2.14 -6.38
CA TYR A 77 -0.27 -3.14 -7.43
C TYR A 77 -1.46 -3.10 -8.36
N TYR A 78 -1.33 -3.73 -9.52
CA TYR A 78 -2.41 -3.90 -10.49
C TYR A 78 -2.32 -5.25 -11.21
N PHE A 79 -3.41 -5.66 -11.84
CA PHE A 79 -3.47 -6.92 -12.56
C PHE A 79 -2.87 -6.78 -13.96
N ILE A 80 -2.04 -7.75 -14.33
CA ILE A 80 -1.46 -7.89 -15.65
C ILE A 80 -1.73 -9.29 -16.19
N TYR A 81 -1.50 -9.51 -17.49
CA TYR A 81 -1.67 -10.83 -18.09
C TYR A 81 -0.36 -11.29 -18.73
N SER A 82 0.03 -12.53 -18.43
CA SER A 82 1.14 -13.21 -19.07
C SER A 82 0.63 -14.19 -20.10
N THR A 83 1.15 -14.14 -21.33
CA THR A 83 0.83 -15.12 -22.39
C THR A 83 1.27 -16.55 -22.04
N TRP A 84 2.11 -16.72 -21.01
CA TRP A 84 2.62 -18.02 -20.56
C TRP A 84 2.01 -18.47 -19.23
N LYS A 85 1.61 -17.53 -18.37
CA LYS A 85 1.19 -17.82 -16.98
C LYS A 85 -0.23 -17.39 -16.65
N GLY A 86 -0.94 -16.73 -17.57
CA GLY A 86 -2.29 -16.21 -17.34
C GLY A 86 -2.31 -14.96 -16.46
N ARG A 87 -3.37 -14.82 -15.64
CA ARG A 87 -3.56 -13.67 -14.74
C ARG A 87 -2.39 -13.55 -13.77
N ASN A 88 -1.82 -12.37 -13.67
CA ASN A 88 -0.67 -12.09 -12.82
C ASN A 88 -0.80 -10.67 -12.22
N ILE A 89 0.12 -10.32 -11.33
CA ILE A 89 0.11 -9.04 -10.62
C ILE A 89 1.45 -8.35 -10.82
N TYR A 90 1.38 -7.04 -11.05
CA TYR A 90 2.54 -6.17 -11.03
C TYR A 90 2.51 -5.35 -9.74
N LEU A 91 3.56 -5.49 -8.92
CA LEU A 91 3.77 -4.64 -7.76
C LEU A 91 4.52 -3.39 -8.24
N GLU A 92 3.83 -2.27 -8.27
CA GLU A 92 4.39 -0.98 -8.68
C GLU A 92 5.33 -0.47 -7.58
N ASP A 93 4.78 -0.24 -6.40
CA ASP A 93 5.49 0.35 -5.28
C ASP A 93 5.29 -0.46 -3.99
N ILE A 94 6.33 -0.46 -3.15
CA ILE A 94 6.22 -0.87 -1.76
C ILE A 94 7.11 0.03 -0.90
N TYR A 95 6.52 0.64 0.10
CA TYR A 95 7.23 1.54 1.00
C TYR A 95 6.79 1.36 2.44
N VAL A 96 7.75 1.47 3.34
CA VAL A 96 7.54 1.53 4.78
C VAL A 96 8.42 2.67 5.30
N MET A 97 7.83 3.50 6.15
CA MET A 97 8.53 4.57 6.86
C MET A 97 9.78 4.01 7.56
N PRO A 98 10.95 4.67 7.47
CA PRO A 98 12.21 4.15 7.98
C PRO A 98 12.16 3.68 9.44
N GLU A 99 11.43 4.38 10.30
CA GLU A 99 11.31 4.10 11.73
C GLU A 99 10.58 2.79 12.03
N TYR A 100 9.82 2.27 11.06
CA TYR A 100 9.03 1.04 11.15
C TYR A 100 9.64 -0.11 10.35
N ARG A 101 10.82 0.10 9.73
CA ARG A 101 11.56 -0.95 9.02
C ARG A 101 12.21 -1.91 10.03
N GLY A 102 11.98 -3.21 9.86
CA GLY A 102 12.40 -4.26 10.80
C GLY A 102 11.20 -5.04 11.34
N THR A 103 10.31 -4.36 12.07
CA THR A 103 9.08 -4.95 12.64
C THR A 103 7.99 -5.14 11.57
N THR A 104 7.87 -4.21 10.61
CA THR A 104 6.77 -4.18 9.62
C THR A 104 7.17 -4.75 8.24
N GLY A 105 8.40 -4.47 7.79
CA GLY A 105 8.89 -4.91 6.47
C GLY A 105 9.09 -6.42 6.32
N GLN A 106 9.11 -7.17 7.43
CA GLN A 106 9.12 -8.64 7.42
C GLN A 106 7.70 -9.22 7.37
N GLU A 107 6.66 -8.50 7.81
CA GLU A 107 5.26 -8.96 7.75
C GLU A 107 4.57 -8.60 6.43
N LEU A 108 4.96 -7.48 5.79
CA LEU A 108 4.40 -7.05 4.50
C LEU A 108 4.74 -7.99 3.35
N ARG A 109 5.93 -8.60 3.36
CA ARG A 109 6.38 -9.50 2.28
C ARG A 109 5.63 -10.85 2.24
N PRO A 110 5.43 -11.56 3.37
CA PRO A 110 4.65 -12.80 3.39
C PRO A 110 3.16 -12.56 3.18
N ARG A 111 2.56 -11.55 3.84
CA ARG A 111 1.11 -11.33 3.77
C ARG A 111 0.63 -10.82 2.40
N SER A 112 1.43 -10.02 1.70
CA SER A 112 1.14 -9.66 0.30
C SER A 112 1.15 -10.91 -0.58
N ARG A 113 2.17 -11.77 -0.45
CA ARG A 113 2.26 -13.04 -1.19
C ARG A 113 1.07 -13.97 -0.93
N ASP A 114 0.66 -14.13 0.31
CA ASP A 114 -0.45 -15.01 0.68
C ASP A 114 -1.80 -14.45 0.19
N TRP A 115 -2.00 -13.12 0.28
CA TRP A 115 -3.16 -12.47 -0.32
C TRP A 115 -3.18 -12.63 -1.85
N PHE A 116 -2.03 -12.49 -2.51
CA PHE A 116 -1.89 -12.67 -3.96
C PHE A 116 -2.22 -14.10 -4.41
N GLN A 117 -1.74 -15.12 -3.69
CA GLN A 117 -2.05 -16.52 -4.00
C GLN A 117 -3.53 -16.86 -3.79
N ASN A 118 -4.18 -16.27 -2.79
CA ASN A 118 -5.58 -16.53 -2.49
C ASN A 118 -6.54 -15.82 -3.46
N ASN A 119 -6.18 -14.62 -3.96
CA ASN A 119 -7.02 -13.88 -4.92
C ASN A 119 -6.79 -14.25 -6.39
N GLN A 120 -5.74 -15.02 -6.72
CA GLN A 120 -5.61 -15.62 -8.06
C GLN A 120 -6.59 -16.77 -8.33
N LYS A 121 -7.19 -17.36 -7.29
CA LYS A 121 -8.11 -18.51 -7.41
C LYS A 121 -9.59 -18.14 -7.58
N GLY A 122 -9.92 -16.84 -7.56
CA GLY A 122 -11.27 -16.35 -7.79
C GLY A 122 -11.45 -15.87 -9.23
N GLY A 123 -12.16 -16.66 -10.04
CA GLY A 123 -12.67 -16.27 -11.36
C GLY A 123 -12.51 -17.36 -12.39
#